data_AF-A0A662B1D6-F1
#
_entry.id   AF-A0A662B1D6-F1
#
_cell.length_a   1.000
_cell.length_b   1.000
_cell.length_c   1.000
_cell.angle_alpha   90.00
_cell.angle_beta   90.00
_cell.angle_gamma   90.00
#
_symmetry.space_group_name_H-M   'P 1'
#
loop_
_entity.id
_entity.type
_entity.pdbx_description
1 polymer ?
#
loop_
_entity_poly.entity_id
_entity_poly.type
_entity_poly.pdbx_seq_one_letter_code
_entity_poly.pdbx_strand_id
1 'polypeptide(L)'
;MKRSIIIVVLAVLVLAIIVVWMLNSESSINGKAIPMISIQLVILVFAAMVIYRRWTAAKNNLPAEDEMSKKILRKGAATSYYVSIYMWLAFMFFEERIELERSTLIGAGILGMALIYALSWVYHNYIRRSHD
;
A
#
# COMPACT_ATOMS: atom_id res chain seq x y z
N MET A 1 3.61 -21.45 -1.18
CA MET A 1 4.24 -20.95 -2.43
C MET A 1 3.26 -20.35 -3.42
N LYS A 2 2.15 -21.02 -3.79
CA LYS A 2 1.14 -20.49 -4.76
C LYS A 2 0.64 -19.06 -4.45
N ARG A 3 0.40 -18.72 -3.18
CA ARG A 3 -0.02 -17.37 -2.76
C ARG A 3 1.07 -16.31 -2.88
N SER A 4 2.33 -16.67 -2.73
CA SER A 4 3.47 -15.74 -2.94
C SER A 4 3.63 -15.40 -4.42
N ILE A 5 3.36 -16.36 -5.31
CA ILE A 5 3.39 -16.14 -6.76
C ILE A 5 2.35 -15.08 -7.15
N ILE A 6 1.14 -15.13 -6.57
CA ILE A 6 0.09 -14.14 -6.85
C ILE A 6 0.55 -12.71 -6.49
N ILE A 7 1.21 -12.54 -5.34
CA ILE A 7 1.72 -11.22 -4.91
C ILE A 7 2.83 -10.73 -5.86
N VAL A 8 3.73 -11.62 -6.29
CA VAL A 8 4.78 -11.28 -7.25
C VAL A 8 4.19 -10.91 -8.61
N VAL A 9 3.22 -11.67 -9.11
CA VAL A 9 2.52 -11.38 -10.36
C VAL A 9 1.81 -10.02 -10.30
N LEU A 10 1.12 -9.73 -9.19
CA LEU A 10 0.51 -8.42 -8.97
C LEU A 10 1.54 -7.29 -8.98
N ALA A 11 2.67 -7.46 -8.30
CA ALA A 11 3.73 -6.46 -8.27
C ALA A 11 4.33 -6.21 -9.68
N VAL A 12 4.57 -7.27 -10.44
CA VAL A 12 5.07 -7.20 -11.83
C VAL A 12 4.05 -6.52 -12.74
N LEU A 13 2.76 -6.83 -12.57
CA LEU A 13 1.70 -6.21 -13.35
C LEU A 13 1.58 -4.71 -13.08
N VAL A 14 1.67 -4.31 -11.81
CA VAL A 14 1.74 -2.88 -11.43
C VAL A 14 2.94 -2.20 -12.05
N LEU A 15 4.13 -2.82 -12.00
CA LEU A 15 5.34 -2.30 -12.66
C LEU A 15 5.17 -2.15 -14.17
N ALA A 16 4.57 -3.15 -14.84
CA ALA A 16 4.33 -3.10 -16.28
C ALA A 16 3.42 -1.93 -16.66
N ILE A 17 2.35 -1.70 -15.90
CA ILE A 17 1.44 -0.56 -16.11
C ILE A 17 2.18 0.77 -15.94
N ILE A 18 3.07 0.88 -14.95
CA ILE A 18 3.89 2.09 -14.73
C ILE A 18 4.80 2.35 -15.93
N VAL A 19 5.51 1.32 -16.41
CA VAL A 19 6.41 1.45 -17.56
C VAL A 19 5.64 1.87 -18.80
N VAL A 20 4.50 1.25 -19.08
CA VAL A 20 3.62 1.63 -20.20
C VAL A 20 3.14 3.07 -20.06
N TRP A 21 2.78 3.51 -18.86
CA TRP A 21 2.36 4.89 -18.62
C TRP A 21 3.49 5.90 -18.81
N MET A 22 4.72 5.58 -18.37
CA MET A 22 5.89 6.44 -18.57
C MET A 22 6.25 6.57 -20.05
N LEU A 23 6.15 5.49 -20.83
CA LEU A 23 6.45 5.51 -22.26
C LEU A 23 5.44 6.33 -23.08
N ASN A 24 4.18 6.39 -22.64
CA ASN A 24 3.10 7.12 -23.31
C ASN A 24 2.90 8.55 -22.80
N SER A 25 3.62 8.98 -21.76
CA SER A 25 3.49 10.34 -21.22
C SER A 25 4.41 11.30 -21.98
N GLU A 26 3.85 12.03 -22.95
CA GLU A 26 4.59 12.92 -23.86
C GLU A 26 5.07 14.26 -23.26
N SER A 27 4.87 14.52 -21.96
CA SER A 27 5.23 15.83 -21.40
C SER A 27 5.81 15.75 -20.00
N SER A 28 6.83 16.60 -19.78
CA SER A 28 7.46 17.00 -18.51
C SER A 28 6.68 16.63 -17.25
N ILE A 29 7.38 16.13 -16.24
CA ILE A 29 6.87 15.84 -14.89
C ILE A 29 6.25 17.14 -14.30
N ASN A 30 5.00 17.40 -14.65
CA ASN A 30 4.22 18.51 -14.11
C ASN A 30 3.81 18.16 -12.68
N GLY A 31 3.49 19.17 -11.87
CA GLY A 31 3.09 18.99 -10.47
C GLY A 31 1.95 17.99 -10.25
N LYS A 32 1.12 17.74 -11.27
CA LYS A 32 0.03 16.75 -11.26
C LYS A 32 0.51 15.29 -11.31
N ALA A 33 1.73 15.01 -11.79
CA ALA A 33 2.30 13.65 -11.83
C ALA A 33 2.86 13.20 -10.48
N ILE A 34 3.23 14.15 -9.61
CA ILE A 34 3.83 13.90 -8.29
C ILE A 34 2.99 12.98 -7.40
N PRO A 35 1.67 13.20 -7.19
CA PRO A 35 0.87 12.32 -6.33
C PRO A 35 0.75 10.91 -6.91
N MET A 36 0.63 10.77 -8.23
CA MET A 36 0.49 9.48 -8.90
C MET A 36 1.76 8.63 -8.76
N ILE A 37 2.92 9.25 -8.97
CA ILE A 37 4.23 8.62 -8.76
C ILE A 37 4.43 8.24 -7.28
N SER A 38 3.97 9.10 -6.36
CA SER A 38 4.09 8.87 -4.92
C SER A 38 3.30 7.64 -4.46
N ILE A 39 2.07 7.45 -4.96
CA ILE A 39 1.26 6.24 -4.69
C ILE A 39 2.02 4.99 -5.14
N GLN A 40 2.54 5.03 -6.36
CA GLN A 40 3.24 3.91 -6.97
C GLN A 40 4.51 3.54 -6.19
N LEU A 41 5.28 4.53 -5.76
CA LEU A 41 6.49 4.33 -4.97
C LEU A 41 6.18 3.67 -3.62
N VAL A 42 5.12 4.12 -2.92
CA VAL A 42 4.69 3.51 -1.65
C VAL A 42 4.31 2.04 -1.84
N ILE A 43 3.54 1.73 -2.90
CA ILE A 43 3.13 0.34 -3.20
C ILE A 43 4.35 -0.53 -3.51
N LEU A 44 5.31 -0.02 -4.29
CA LEU A 44 6.52 -0.76 -4.65
C LEU A 44 7.41 -1.02 -3.44
N VAL A 45 7.63 -0.02 -2.58
CA VAL A 45 8.41 -0.17 -1.35
C VAL A 45 7.75 -1.21 -0.43
N PHE A 46 6.43 -1.16 -0.28
CA PHE A 46 5.71 -2.14 0.52
C PHE A 46 5.81 -3.55 -0.06
N ALA A 47 5.62 -3.72 -1.37
CA ALA A 47 5.76 -5.00 -2.05
C ALA A 47 7.18 -5.58 -1.92
N ALA A 48 8.21 -4.75 -2.12
CA ALA A 48 9.61 -5.13 -1.96
C ALA A 48 9.92 -5.56 -0.52
N MET A 49 9.42 -4.84 0.48
CA MET A 49 9.58 -5.21 1.89
C MET A 49 8.94 -6.57 2.21
N VAL A 50 7.74 -6.84 1.68
CA VAL A 50 7.05 -8.13 1.86
C VAL A 50 7.82 -9.27 1.19
N ILE A 51 8.30 -9.07 -0.03
CA ILE A 51 9.10 -10.07 -0.76
C ILE A 51 10.40 -10.34 -0.01
N TYR A 52 11.12 -9.30 0.43
CA TYR A 52 12.36 -9.43 1.19
C TYR A 52 12.14 -10.26 2.46
N ARG A 53 11.13 -9.92 3.28
CA ARG A 53 10.80 -10.70 4.49
C ARG A 53 10.50 -12.16 4.19
N ARG A 54 9.73 -12.45 3.13
CA ARG A 54 9.40 -13.82 2.72
C ARG A 54 10.62 -14.59 2.23
N TRP A 55 11.55 -13.93 1.53
CA TRP A 55 12.78 -14.55 1.07
C TRP A 55 13.71 -14.87 2.24
N THR A 56 13.91 -13.94 3.18
CA THR A 56 14.71 -14.20 4.39
C THR A 56 14.12 -15.34 5.22
N ALA A 57 12.79 -15.42 5.34
CA ALA A 57 12.12 -16.52 6.03
C ALA A 57 12.32 -17.87 5.32
N ALA A 58 12.22 -17.90 3.98
CA ALA A 58 12.48 -19.11 3.19
C ALA A 58 13.94 -19.57 3.31
N LYS A 59 14.90 -18.64 3.31
CA LYS A 59 16.33 -18.95 3.50
C LYS A 59 16.60 -19.56 4.88
N ASN A 60 15.84 -19.15 5.90
CA ASN A 60 16.00 -19.61 7.28
C ASN A 60 15.18 -20.86 7.61
N ASN A 61 14.56 -21.54 6.63
CA ASN A 61 13.66 -22.69 6.82
C ASN A 61 12.52 -22.44 7.81
N LEU A 62 12.15 -21.17 8.02
CA LEU A 62 11.02 -20.81 8.87
C LEU A 62 9.72 -21.01 8.10
N PRO A 63 8.62 -21.43 8.76
CA PRO A 63 7.32 -21.50 8.11
C PRO A 63 6.96 -20.11 7.55
N ALA A 64 6.68 -20.08 6.24
CA ALA A 64 6.46 -18.82 5.51
C ALA A 64 5.28 -17.98 6.05
N GLU A 65 4.37 -18.59 6.81
CA GLU A 65 3.28 -17.90 7.51
C GLU A 65 3.08 -18.48 8.90
N ASP A 66 3.64 -17.82 9.90
CA ASP A 66 3.33 -18.05 11.32
C ASP A 66 1.88 -17.62 11.64
N GLU A 67 1.22 -18.28 12.59
CA GLU A 67 -0.11 -17.92 13.07
C GLU A 67 -0.16 -16.47 13.57
N MET A 68 0.91 -16.02 14.23
CA MET A 68 1.04 -14.64 14.67
C MET A 68 1.07 -13.66 13.48
N SER A 69 1.79 -14.00 12.40
CA SER A 69 1.84 -13.18 11.19
C SER A 69 0.48 -13.07 10.50
N LYS A 70 -0.31 -14.17 10.49
CA LYS A 70 -1.69 -14.16 9.97
C LYS A 70 -2.60 -13.28 10.83
N LYS A 71 -2.46 -13.34 12.15
CA LYS A 71 -3.23 -12.52 13.09
C LYS A 71 -2.92 -11.03 12.93
N ILE A 72 -1.64 -10.67 12.77
CA ILE A 72 -1.19 -9.29 12.51
C ILE A 72 -1.78 -8.79 11.19
N LEU A 73 -1.70 -9.58 10.12
CA LEU A 73 -2.24 -9.19 8.82
C LEU A 73 -3.76 -8.97 8.86
N ARG A 74 -4.51 -9.89 9.49
CA ARG A 74 -5.97 -9.77 9.64
C ARG A 74 -6.37 -8.55 10.46
N LYS A 75 -5.72 -8.33 11.61
CA LYS A 75 -6.01 -7.18 12.47
C LYS A 75 -5.60 -5.87 11.80
N GLY A 76 -4.44 -5.84 11.14
CA GLY A 76 -3.98 -4.65 10.42
C GLY A 76 -4.87 -4.28 9.24
N ALA A 77 -5.34 -5.27 8.48
CA ALA A 77 -6.32 -5.06 7.41
C ALA A 77 -7.65 -4.52 7.97
N ALA A 78 -8.14 -5.06 9.09
CA ALA A 78 -9.37 -4.58 9.70
C ALA A 78 -9.24 -3.14 10.23
N THR A 79 -8.20 -2.83 11.01
CA THR A 79 -8.01 -1.49 11.57
C THR A 79 -7.78 -0.44 10.49
N SER A 80 -6.98 -0.76 9.47
CA SER A 80 -6.76 0.16 8.35
C SER A 80 -8.03 0.40 7.54
N TYR A 81 -8.87 -0.61 7.34
CA TYR A 81 -10.17 -0.45 6.68
C TYR A 81 -11.08 0.51 7.44
N TYR A 82 -11.23 0.33 8.76
CA TYR A 82 -12.05 1.22 9.58
C TYR A 82 -11.53 2.66 9.58
N VAL A 83 -10.22 2.86 9.74
CA VAL A 83 -9.61 4.20 9.71
C VAL A 83 -9.76 4.84 8.33
N SER A 84 -9.65 4.06 7.26
CA SER A 84 -9.83 4.55 5.88
C SER A 84 -11.25 5.04 5.61
N ILE A 85 -12.28 4.42 6.20
CA ILE A 85 -13.67 4.90 6.07
C ILE A 85 -13.81 6.30 6.66
N TYR A 86 -13.24 6.57 7.84
CA TYR A 86 -13.27 7.89 8.46
C TYR A 86 -12.47 8.92 7.65
N MET A 87 -11.35 8.52 7.04
CA MET A 87 -10.62 9.39 6.10
C MET A 87 -11.47 9.75 4.88
N TRP A 88 -12.19 8.79 4.29
CA TRP A 88 -13.10 9.07 3.17
C TRP A 88 -14.27 9.97 3.57
N LEU A 89 -14.81 9.81 4.78
CA LEU A 89 -15.80 10.74 5.34
C LEU A 89 -15.24 12.16 5.45
N ALA A 90 -14.00 12.31 5.91
CA ALA A 90 -13.34 13.61 5.96
C ALA A 90 -13.19 14.20 4.54
N PHE A 91 -12.80 13.38 3.55
CA PHE A 91 -12.72 13.84 2.16
C PHE A 91 -14.06 14.33 1.61
N MET A 92 -15.17 13.62 1.86
CA MET A 92 -16.50 14.10 1.47
C MET A 92 -16.85 15.43 2.13
N PHE A 93 -16.53 15.60 3.42
CA PHE A 93 -16.81 16.84 4.13
C PHE A 93 -16.01 18.04 3.59
N PHE A 94 -14.78 17.81 3.15
CA PHE A 94 -13.91 18.85 2.59
C PHE A 94 -13.99 18.97 1.06
N GLU A 95 -14.71 18.08 0.37
CA GLU A 95 -14.81 18.08 -1.09
C GLU A 95 -15.36 19.40 -1.62
N GLU A 96 -16.38 19.97 -0.97
CA GLU A 96 -16.96 21.26 -1.36
C GLU A 96 -16.05 22.47 -1.04
N ARG A 97 -15.06 22.29 -0.15
CA ARG A 97 -14.17 23.36 0.33
C ARG A 97 -12.86 23.43 -0.46
N ILE A 98 -12.48 22.33 -1.12
CA ILE A 98 -11.19 22.21 -1.80
C ILE A 98 -11.44 21.99 -3.29
N GLU A 99 -11.05 22.95 -4.12
CA GLU A 99 -11.08 22.84 -5.59
C GLU A 99 -9.99 21.86 -6.10
N LEU A 100 -10.14 20.57 -5.78
CA LEU A 100 -9.30 19.51 -6.33
C LEU A 100 -9.99 18.83 -7.51
N GLU A 101 -9.22 18.56 -8.57
CA GLU A 101 -9.67 17.68 -9.63
C GLU A 101 -10.03 16.30 -9.06
N ARG A 102 -11.16 15.71 -9.52
CA ARG A 102 -11.64 14.41 -9.02
C ARG A 102 -10.59 13.30 -9.15
N SER A 103 -9.79 13.33 -10.22
CA SER A 103 -8.67 12.40 -10.43
C SER A 103 -7.63 12.47 -9.31
N THR A 104 -7.31 13.69 -8.88
CA THR A 104 -6.36 13.94 -7.78
C THR A 104 -6.95 13.54 -6.43
N LEU A 105 -8.25 13.80 -6.20
CA LEU A 105 -8.94 13.39 -4.97
C LEU A 105 -8.97 11.85 -4.83
N ILE A 106 -9.30 11.14 -5.90
CA ILE A 106 -9.31 9.67 -5.91
C ILE A 106 -7.89 9.13 -5.68
N GLY A 107 -6.89 9.70 -6.36
CA GLY A 107 -5.48 9.35 -6.15
C GLY A 107 -5.04 9.56 -4.70
N ALA A 108 -5.35 10.71 -4.11
CA ALA A 108 -5.07 11.01 -2.72
C ALA A 108 -5.77 10.02 -1.76
N GLY A 109 -6.99 9.59 -2.08
CA GLY A 109 -7.72 8.59 -1.30
C GLY A 109 -7.05 7.22 -1.32
N ILE A 110 -6.61 6.77 -2.49
CA ILE A 110 -5.85 5.51 -2.62
C ILE A 110 -4.52 5.61 -1.88
N LEU A 111 -3.81 6.74 -2.00
CA LEU A 111 -2.56 6.99 -1.26
C LEU A 111 -2.82 6.92 0.25
N GLY A 112 -3.85 7.61 0.73
CA GLY A 112 -4.23 7.64 2.14
C GLY A 112 -4.54 6.25 2.69
N MET A 113 -5.31 5.44 1.95
CA MET A 113 -5.57 4.04 2.31
C MET A 113 -4.28 3.21 2.40
N ALA A 114 -3.37 3.37 1.43
CA ALA A 114 -2.09 2.66 1.43
C ALA A 114 -1.21 3.07 2.62
N LEU A 115 -1.15 4.36 2.95
CA LEU A 115 -0.42 4.86 4.12
C LEU A 115 -1.04 4.37 5.43
N ILE A 116 -2.35 4.45 5.59
CA ILE A 116 -3.07 3.97 6.77
C ILE A 116 -2.81 2.47 6.98
N TYR A 117 -2.82 1.69 5.89
CA TYR A 117 -2.48 0.27 5.95
C TYR A 117 -1.03 0.04 6.38
N ALA A 118 -0.07 0.76 5.81
CA ALA A 118 1.34 0.65 6.18
C ALA A 118 1.56 1.01 7.67
N LEU A 119 0.95 2.09 8.15
CA LEU A 119 1.01 2.52 9.54
C LEU A 119 0.37 1.49 10.48
N SER A 120 -0.81 0.98 10.13
CA SER A 120 -1.48 -0.07 10.89
C SER A 120 -0.65 -1.35 10.98
N TRP A 121 -0.02 -1.74 9.87
CA TRP A 121 0.88 -2.89 9.84
C TRP A 121 2.11 -2.68 10.73
N VAL A 122 2.75 -1.50 10.67
CA VAL A 122 3.88 -1.15 11.56
C VAL A 122 3.44 -1.19 13.03
N TYR A 123 2.30 -0.59 13.35
CA TYR A 123 1.74 -0.57 14.71
C TYR A 123 1.54 -2.00 15.26
N HIS A 124 0.92 -2.88 14.49
CA HIS A 124 0.70 -4.27 14.92
C HIS A 124 1.97 -5.13 14.92
N ASN A 125 2.94 -4.85 14.05
CA ASN A 125 4.17 -5.62 13.94
C ASN A 125 5.20 -5.25 15.02
N TYR A 126 5.30 -3.98 15.41
CA TYR A 126 6.33 -3.49 16.33
C TYR A 126 5.80 -3.11 17.72
N ILE A 127 4.71 -2.34 17.80
CA ILE A 127 4.23 -1.83 19.09
C ILE A 127 3.44 -2.91 19.84
N ARG A 128 2.51 -3.58 19.17
CA ARG A 128 1.68 -4.60 19.83
C ARG A 128 2.46 -5.87 20.18
N ARG A 129 3.50 -6.19 19.42
CA ARG A 129 4.41 -7.32 19.70
C ARG A 129 5.19 -7.15 21.01
N SER A 130 5.31 -5.92 21.52
CA SER A 130 5.99 -5.63 22.79
C SER A 130 5.13 -5.90 24.03
N HIS A 131 3.82 -6.07 23.88
CA HIS A 131 2.86 -6.15 24.99
C HIS A 131 2.18 -7.52 25.14
N ASP A 132 2.43 -8.46 24.23
CA ASP A 132 2.02 -9.87 24.30
C ASP A 132 3.28 -10.73 24.47
#